data_AF-A0A6C0E8J7-F1
#
_entry.id   AF-A0A6C0E8J7-F1
#
_cell.length_a   1.000
_cell.length_b   1.000
_cell.length_c   1.000
_cell.angle_alpha   90.00
_cell.angle_beta   90.00
_cell.angle_gamma   90.00
#
_symmetry.space_group_name_H-M   'P 1'
#
loop_
_entity.id
_entity.type
_entity.pdbx_description
1 polymer ?
#
loop_
_entity_poly.entity_id
_entity_poly.type
_entity_poly.pdbx_seq_one_letter_code
_entity_poly.pdbx_strand_id
1 'polypeptide(L)'
;MNTGNQNTMNITQRSVYGKCNLKCSFSSKYEISNSSATNNDIYVSVSYDKQSMPPVVFNYQKYNVSTIKIYSPSLHSYDGTKVQGEIIIEHQPVTSGSVLNVCIPIVQSSDNSKAGQIVSQIIEKVSANAPSKGNTTKLNLDSFTLQNIIPNKPYFNYTNQAGVNHILFSKLDAIPVSQTLLTSLSKIIKPFQLTIPETKLFFNSDGPNTKNDLAKEGIYISCNPTGDSEETTNITNNKIYSFDVSTLFNNQNMINFVSFLIIPTLILAILMVFQILKKYSFNDIAPPVNVISNNVSNAFRAK
;
A
#
# COMPACT_ATOMS: atom_id res chain seq x y z
N MET A 1 18.36 -28.09 4.53
CA MET A 1 17.31 -28.22 3.51
C MET A 1 17.25 -26.92 2.74
N ASN A 2 17.21 -27.01 1.42
CA ASN A 2 17.47 -25.93 0.46
C ASN A 2 16.37 -24.84 0.54
N THR A 3 16.68 -23.66 1.11
CA THR A 3 15.80 -22.49 1.07
C THR A 3 15.90 -21.82 -0.30
N GLY A 4 15.43 -22.53 -1.33
CA GLY A 4 15.28 -21.97 -2.67
C GLY A 4 14.29 -20.81 -2.59
N ASN A 5 14.73 -19.65 -3.07
CA ASN A 5 13.97 -18.42 -3.19
C ASN A 5 12.76 -18.69 -4.11
N GLN A 6 11.64 -19.12 -3.53
CA GLN A 6 10.39 -19.27 -4.25
C GLN A 6 9.83 -17.86 -4.41
N ASN A 7 9.86 -17.33 -5.64
CA ASN A 7 9.34 -16.00 -5.99
C ASN A 7 7.84 -15.92 -5.67
N THR A 8 7.53 -15.52 -4.45
CA THR A 8 6.18 -15.17 -4.02
C THR A 8 5.94 -13.70 -4.32
N MET A 9 4.69 -13.36 -4.64
CA MET A 9 4.26 -12.01 -4.96
C MET A 9 4.77 -11.01 -3.92
N ASN A 10 5.61 -10.09 -4.39
CA ASN A 10 6.27 -9.09 -3.57
C ASN A 10 5.58 -7.73 -3.68
N ILE A 11 5.12 -7.22 -2.54
CA ILE A 11 4.40 -5.96 -2.44
C ILE A 11 5.41 -4.87 -2.15
N THR A 12 5.72 -4.10 -3.18
CA THR A 12 6.68 -2.99 -3.12
C THR A 12 6.28 -1.90 -4.11
N GLN A 13 6.56 -0.64 -3.77
CA GLN A 13 6.34 0.49 -4.67
C GLN A 13 7.25 0.42 -5.92
N ARG A 14 8.36 -0.33 -5.85
CA ARG A 14 9.37 -0.41 -6.92
C ARG A 14 8.91 -1.20 -8.16
N SER A 15 7.92 -2.09 -8.00
CA SER A 15 7.43 -2.98 -9.07
C SER A 15 5.97 -2.69 -9.46
N VAL A 16 5.48 -1.49 -9.16
CA VAL A 16 4.13 -1.07 -9.56
C VAL A 16 4.07 -0.93 -11.07
N TYR A 17 3.20 -1.72 -11.70
CA TYR A 17 2.95 -1.71 -13.14
C TYR A 17 2.18 -0.44 -13.57
N GLY A 18 1.27 0.06 -12.73
CA GLY A 18 0.52 1.27 -13.04
C GLY A 18 -0.39 1.74 -11.91
N LYS A 19 -0.94 2.94 -12.08
CA LYS A 19 -1.96 3.48 -11.19
C LYS A 19 -3.30 2.77 -11.44
N CYS A 20 -4.09 2.69 -10.39
CA CYS A 20 -5.44 2.16 -10.47
C CYS A 20 -6.37 2.97 -9.58
N ASN A 21 -7.38 3.57 -10.21
CA ASN A 21 -8.38 4.39 -9.53
C ASN A 21 -9.75 3.69 -9.63
N LEU A 22 -10.46 3.87 -10.74
CA LEU A 22 -11.80 3.28 -10.93
C LEU A 22 -11.80 1.75 -11.09
N LYS A 23 -10.72 1.17 -11.63
CA LYS A 23 -10.58 -0.28 -11.88
C LYS A 23 -10.17 -1.10 -10.65
N CYS A 24 -10.01 -0.46 -9.50
CA CYS A 24 -9.85 -1.11 -8.20
C CYS A 24 -10.50 -0.23 -7.13
N SER A 25 -11.61 0.43 -7.47
CA SER A 25 -12.32 1.27 -6.53
C SER A 25 -12.88 0.40 -5.42
N PHE A 26 -12.40 0.59 -4.20
CA PHE A 26 -12.81 -0.16 -3.01
C PHE A 26 -13.49 0.79 -2.02
N SER A 27 -14.65 0.39 -1.51
CA SER A 27 -15.31 1.04 -0.40
C SER A 27 -15.86 -0.01 0.56
N SER A 28 -15.90 0.34 1.85
CA SER A 28 -16.35 -0.58 2.88
C SER A 28 -17.11 0.12 4.00
N LYS A 29 -18.15 -0.55 4.51
CA LYS A 29 -18.91 -0.15 5.69
C LYS A 29 -19.27 -1.41 6.49
N TYR A 30 -18.39 -1.79 7.39
CA TYR A 30 -18.53 -2.98 8.22
C TYR A 30 -19.29 -2.66 9.52
N GLU A 31 -20.37 -3.39 9.79
CA GLU A 31 -21.10 -3.33 11.06
C GLU A 31 -20.36 -4.06 12.20
N ILE A 32 -20.89 -3.98 13.42
CA ILE A 32 -20.37 -4.75 14.55
C ILE A 32 -20.75 -6.22 14.36
N SER A 33 -19.86 -7.13 14.75
CA SER A 33 -20.05 -8.58 14.66
C SER A 33 -19.72 -9.25 15.99
N ASN A 34 -20.47 -10.30 16.31
CA ASN A 34 -20.00 -11.29 17.26
C ASN A 34 -18.97 -12.18 16.56
N SER A 35 -17.91 -12.55 17.28
CA SER A 35 -16.84 -13.33 16.66
C SER A 35 -16.34 -14.44 17.56
N SER A 36 -16.07 -15.55 16.91
CA SER A 36 -15.33 -16.70 17.43
C SER A 36 -14.06 -16.86 16.62
N ALA A 37 -13.07 -17.52 17.19
CA ALA A 37 -11.85 -17.82 16.48
C ALA A 37 -11.49 -19.30 16.66
N THR A 38 -11.05 -19.92 15.57
CA THR A 38 -10.77 -21.34 15.46
C THR A 38 -9.34 -21.53 14.99
N ASN A 39 -8.61 -22.43 15.63
CA ASN A 39 -7.28 -22.84 15.18
C ASN A 39 -7.43 -23.92 14.08
N ASN A 40 -6.97 -23.63 12.86
CA ASN A 40 -7.03 -24.57 11.74
C ASN A 40 -5.67 -25.22 11.43
N ASP A 41 -4.78 -25.33 12.42
CA ASP A 41 -3.39 -25.82 12.35
C ASP A 41 -2.45 -24.92 11.56
N ILE A 42 -2.87 -24.36 10.43
CA ILE A 42 -2.03 -23.54 9.54
C ILE A 42 -2.35 -22.04 9.66
N TYR A 43 -3.58 -21.72 10.06
CA TYR A 43 -4.05 -20.36 10.27
C TYR A 43 -5.10 -20.34 11.38
N VAL A 44 -5.33 -19.16 11.95
CA VAL A 44 -6.49 -18.91 12.81
C VAL A 44 -7.60 -18.33 11.93
N SER A 45 -8.79 -18.93 11.93
CA SER A 45 -9.96 -18.31 11.30
C SER A 45 -10.76 -17.53 12.33
N VAL A 46 -11.27 -16.35 11.95
CA VAL A 46 -12.19 -15.55 12.76
C VAL A 46 -13.53 -15.47 12.05
N SER A 47 -14.61 -15.78 12.77
CA SER A 47 -15.96 -15.68 12.24
C SER A 47 -16.41 -14.23 12.19
N TYR A 48 -17.26 -13.92 11.22
CA TYR A 48 -17.89 -12.62 11.07
C TYR A 48 -19.35 -12.83 10.71
N ASP A 49 -20.25 -12.18 11.44
CA ASP A 49 -21.68 -12.31 11.27
C ASP A 49 -22.07 -11.80 9.88
N LYS A 50 -22.99 -12.53 9.24
CA LYS A 50 -23.57 -12.08 7.98
C LYS A 50 -24.36 -10.80 8.22
N GLN A 51 -24.03 -9.76 7.47
CA GLN A 51 -24.67 -8.45 7.59
C GLN A 51 -25.92 -8.35 6.74
N SER A 52 -26.81 -7.44 7.14
CA SER A 52 -28.06 -7.15 6.42
C SER A 52 -27.81 -6.53 5.05
N MET A 53 -26.77 -5.69 4.95
CA MET A 53 -26.28 -5.10 3.73
C MET A 53 -24.86 -5.59 3.43
N PRO A 54 -24.50 -5.83 2.15
CA PRO A 54 -23.13 -6.17 1.78
C PRO A 54 -22.16 -5.05 2.19
N PRO A 55 -21.16 -5.33 3.05
CA PRO A 55 -20.28 -4.30 3.59
C PRO A 55 -19.32 -3.72 2.57
N VAL A 56 -19.03 -4.42 1.47
CA VAL A 56 -17.96 -4.05 0.54
C VAL A 56 -18.50 -3.84 -0.86
N VAL A 57 -18.04 -2.77 -1.50
CA VAL A 57 -18.10 -2.62 -2.95
C VAL A 57 -16.69 -2.53 -3.50
N PHE A 58 -16.40 -3.39 -4.46
CA PHE A 58 -15.15 -3.36 -5.22
C PHE A 58 -15.47 -3.41 -6.71
N ASN A 59 -15.04 -2.41 -7.47
CA ASN A 59 -15.33 -2.28 -8.90
C ASN A 59 -16.81 -2.47 -9.24
N TYR A 60 -17.69 -1.78 -8.50
CA TYR A 60 -19.15 -1.85 -8.64
C TYR A 60 -19.80 -3.19 -8.26
N GLN A 61 -19.01 -4.21 -7.91
CA GLN A 61 -19.49 -5.48 -7.40
C GLN A 61 -19.64 -5.42 -5.88
N LYS A 62 -20.76 -5.93 -5.36
CA LYS A 62 -21.03 -6.03 -3.93
C LYS A 62 -20.53 -7.35 -3.37
N TYR A 63 -20.00 -7.33 -2.15
CA TYR A 63 -19.44 -8.52 -1.49
C TYR A 63 -19.86 -8.64 -0.02
N ASN A 64 -19.98 -9.89 0.43
CA ASN A 64 -20.12 -10.26 1.84
C ASN A 64 -18.80 -10.84 2.36
N VAL A 65 -18.50 -10.61 3.63
CA VAL A 65 -17.40 -11.30 4.31
C VAL A 65 -17.72 -12.78 4.39
N SER A 66 -16.77 -13.64 4.02
CA SER A 66 -16.90 -15.09 4.15
C SER A 66 -16.06 -15.63 5.29
N THR A 67 -14.78 -15.27 5.34
CA THR A 67 -13.88 -15.73 6.40
C THR A 67 -12.70 -14.78 6.56
N ILE A 68 -12.23 -14.66 7.79
CA ILE A 68 -11.02 -13.91 8.13
C ILE A 68 -9.97 -14.93 8.54
N LYS A 69 -8.78 -14.88 7.94
CA LYS A 69 -7.69 -15.83 8.17
C LYS A 69 -6.44 -15.08 8.64
N ILE A 70 -5.83 -15.53 9.73
CA ILE A 70 -4.57 -14.99 10.24
C ILE A 70 -3.48 -16.04 10.05
N TYR A 71 -2.46 -15.69 9.26
CA TYR A 71 -1.29 -16.51 8.98
C TYR A 71 -0.06 -16.00 9.74
N SER A 72 0.85 -16.92 10.06
CA SER A 72 2.19 -16.59 10.53
C SER A 72 3.20 -17.58 9.95
N PRO A 73 4.20 -17.14 9.16
CA PRO A 73 4.43 -15.77 8.68
C PRO A 73 3.39 -15.34 7.62
N SER A 74 3.56 -14.12 7.07
CA SER A 74 2.76 -13.62 5.93
C SER A 74 2.82 -14.53 4.69
N LEU A 75 1.76 -14.53 3.87
CA LEU A 75 1.69 -15.22 2.58
C LEU A 75 2.26 -14.37 1.45
N HIS A 76 2.16 -13.05 1.53
CA HIS A 76 2.89 -12.15 0.63
C HIS A 76 4.28 -11.82 1.17
N SER A 77 5.17 -11.39 0.28
CA SER A 77 6.41 -10.71 0.67
C SER A 77 6.21 -9.20 0.59
N TYR A 78 6.92 -8.46 1.44
CA TYR A 78 6.92 -7.01 1.49
C TYR A 78 8.37 -6.53 1.40
N ASP A 79 8.68 -5.78 0.35
CA ASP A 79 10.04 -5.35 0.01
C ASP A 79 11.07 -6.50 0.01
N GLY A 80 10.65 -7.66 -0.53
CA GLY A 80 11.48 -8.85 -0.71
C GLY A 80 11.51 -9.79 0.50
N THR A 81 10.82 -9.47 1.59
CA THR A 81 10.87 -10.27 2.83
C THR A 81 9.48 -10.57 3.39
N LYS A 82 9.33 -11.73 4.04
CA LYS A 82 8.12 -12.03 4.81
C LYS A 82 8.09 -11.21 6.09
N VAL A 83 6.92 -10.68 6.43
CA VAL A 83 6.62 -10.14 7.77
C VAL A 83 6.02 -11.22 8.68
N GLN A 84 5.93 -10.94 9.97
CA GLN A 84 5.62 -11.90 11.03
C GLN A 84 4.22 -12.52 10.95
N GLY A 85 3.28 -11.86 10.29
CA GLY A 85 1.97 -12.43 9.98
C GLY A 85 1.22 -11.64 8.94
N GLU A 86 0.04 -12.14 8.57
CA GLU A 86 -0.85 -11.47 7.62
C GLU A 86 -2.30 -11.83 7.92
N ILE A 87 -3.17 -10.82 7.89
CA ILE A 87 -4.62 -11.02 7.93
C ILE A 87 -5.13 -11.00 6.49
N ILE A 88 -5.88 -12.03 6.12
CA ILE A 88 -6.58 -12.12 4.85
C ILE A 88 -8.08 -12.19 5.13
N ILE A 89 -8.80 -11.17 4.69
CA ILE A 89 -10.26 -11.09 4.79
C ILE A 89 -10.82 -11.46 3.42
N GLU A 90 -11.40 -12.65 3.35
CA GLU A 90 -12.01 -13.18 2.14
C GLU A 90 -13.46 -12.71 2.03
N HIS A 91 -13.80 -12.21 0.84
CA HIS A 91 -15.13 -11.73 0.52
C HIS A 91 -15.68 -12.46 -0.70
N GLN A 92 -16.93 -12.89 -0.59
CA GLN A 92 -17.66 -13.57 -1.64
C GLN A 92 -18.63 -12.58 -2.31
N PRO A 93 -18.69 -12.56 -3.65
CA PRO A 93 -19.57 -11.64 -4.35
C PRO A 93 -21.03 -12.01 -4.09
N VAL A 94 -21.90 -10.99 -3.98
CA VAL A 94 -23.34 -11.17 -3.75
C VAL A 94 -24.03 -11.78 -4.98
N THR A 95 -23.55 -11.40 -6.15
CA THR A 95 -23.91 -12.01 -7.44
C THR A 95 -22.73 -12.84 -7.95
N SER A 96 -22.86 -13.51 -9.09
CA SER A 96 -21.73 -14.19 -9.71
C SER A 96 -20.53 -13.24 -9.92
N GLY A 97 -19.33 -13.76 -9.78
CA GLY A 97 -18.10 -12.97 -9.91
C GLY A 97 -16.90 -13.64 -9.24
N SER A 98 -15.77 -12.96 -9.29
CA SER A 98 -14.54 -13.39 -8.63
C SER A 98 -14.56 -13.08 -7.14
N VAL A 99 -13.89 -13.91 -6.34
CA VAL A 99 -13.60 -13.63 -4.92
C VAL A 99 -12.71 -12.40 -4.78
N LEU A 100 -12.87 -11.67 -3.68
CA LEU A 100 -12.01 -10.56 -3.27
C LEU A 100 -11.34 -10.85 -1.93
N ASN A 101 -10.02 -10.71 -1.88
CA ASN A 101 -9.24 -10.76 -0.65
C ASN A 101 -8.73 -9.37 -0.28
N VAL A 102 -8.83 -9.02 1.00
CA VAL A 102 -8.16 -7.85 1.59
C VAL A 102 -7.06 -8.35 2.52
N CYS A 103 -5.81 -8.01 2.19
CA CYS A 103 -4.60 -8.54 2.79
C CYS A 103 -3.87 -7.42 3.56
N ILE A 104 -3.66 -7.63 4.86
CA ILE A 104 -3.04 -6.62 5.75
C ILE A 104 -1.84 -7.27 6.46
N PRO A 105 -0.62 -6.74 6.28
CA PRO A 105 0.55 -7.25 6.99
C PRO A 105 0.44 -7.05 8.50
N ILE A 106 0.97 -7.99 9.27
CA ILE A 106 1.21 -7.86 10.72
C ILE A 106 2.71 -7.77 10.93
N VAL A 107 3.15 -6.74 11.66
CA VAL A 107 4.56 -6.51 11.98
C VAL A 107 4.79 -6.51 13.49
N GLN A 108 5.98 -6.94 13.89
CA GLN A 108 6.44 -6.75 15.25
C GLN A 108 6.61 -5.24 15.52
N SER A 109 5.84 -4.72 16.47
CA SER A 109 5.97 -3.34 16.96
C SER A 109 5.38 -3.22 18.38
N SER A 110 5.78 -2.18 19.10
CA SER A 110 5.18 -1.76 20.37
C SER A 110 4.09 -0.69 20.19
N ASP A 111 3.79 -0.29 18.96
CA ASP A 111 2.79 0.74 18.69
C ASP A 111 1.39 0.29 19.09
N ASN A 112 0.63 1.22 19.66
CA ASN A 112 -0.71 0.95 20.17
C ASN A 112 -1.77 1.46 19.21
N SER A 113 -2.11 0.66 18.19
CA SER A 113 -3.21 0.97 17.26
C SER A 113 -4.47 0.18 17.61
N LYS A 114 -5.66 0.70 17.25
CA LYS A 114 -6.93 -0.01 17.49
C LYS A 114 -6.96 -1.38 16.79
N ALA A 115 -6.45 -1.45 15.57
CA ALA A 115 -6.27 -2.71 14.84
C ALA A 115 -5.33 -3.67 15.60
N GLY A 116 -4.18 -3.15 16.08
CA GLY A 116 -3.20 -3.91 16.85
C GLY A 116 -3.79 -4.49 18.13
N GLN A 117 -4.58 -3.71 18.87
CA GLN A 117 -5.28 -4.17 20.07
C GLN A 117 -6.28 -5.30 19.76
N ILE A 118 -7.10 -5.14 18.72
CA ILE A 118 -8.09 -6.16 18.33
C ILE A 118 -7.39 -7.46 17.94
N VAL A 119 -6.37 -7.39 17.09
CA VAL A 119 -5.62 -8.56 16.63
C VAL A 119 -4.85 -9.21 17.78
N SER A 120 -4.29 -8.42 18.68
CA SER A 120 -3.62 -8.90 19.89
C SER A 120 -4.58 -9.72 20.76
N GLN A 121 -5.80 -9.21 21.00
CA GLN A 121 -6.81 -9.94 21.77
C GLN A 121 -7.25 -11.23 21.08
N ILE A 122 -7.37 -11.24 19.74
CA ILE A 122 -7.67 -12.47 18.98
C ILE A 122 -6.57 -13.52 19.24
N ILE A 123 -5.30 -13.14 19.06
CA ILE A 123 -4.15 -14.03 19.24
C ILE A 123 -4.10 -14.54 20.69
N GLU A 124 -4.26 -13.65 21.67
CA GLU A 124 -4.26 -14.00 23.09
C GLU A 124 -5.36 -15.01 23.43
N LYS A 125 -6.61 -14.73 23.02
CA LYS A 125 -7.76 -15.60 23.32
C LYS A 125 -7.62 -16.97 22.69
N VAL A 126 -7.20 -17.06 21.44
CA VAL A 126 -6.98 -18.34 20.76
C VAL A 126 -5.81 -19.10 21.36
N SER A 127 -4.69 -18.43 21.66
CA SER A 127 -3.52 -19.09 22.27
C SER A 127 -3.84 -19.66 23.65
N ALA A 128 -4.68 -18.97 24.43
CA ALA A 128 -5.07 -19.42 25.77
C ALA A 128 -6.16 -20.51 25.74
N ASN A 129 -7.17 -20.37 24.89
CA ASN A 129 -8.41 -21.15 25.01
C ASN A 129 -8.68 -22.11 23.85
N ALA A 130 -7.96 -21.97 22.73
CA ALA A 130 -8.09 -22.83 21.56
C ALA A 130 -6.74 -23.12 20.87
N PRO A 131 -5.71 -23.60 21.62
CA PRO A 131 -4.36 -23.73 21.08
C PRO A 131 -4.18 -24.89 20.08
N SER A 132 -5.10 -25.84 20.02
CA SER A 132 -5.00 -27.04 19.18
C SER A 132 -5.92 -26.96 17.96
N LYS A 133 -5.53 -27.64 16.87
CA LYS A 133 -6.34 -27.77 15.64
C LYS A 133 -7.79 -28.17 15.95
N GLY A 134 -8.74 -27.46 15.37
CA GLY A 134 -10.18 -27.68 15.52
C GLY A 134 -10.80 -26.99 16.74
N ASN A 135 -10.00 -26.58 17.73
CA ASN A 135 -10.53 -25.88 18.90
C ASN A 135 -11.00 -24.48 18.50
N THR A 136 -12.11 -24.06 19.12
CA THR A 136 -12.74 -22.76 18.89
C THR A 136 -12.97 -22.05 20.22
N THR A 137 -12.79 -20.74 20.23
CA THR A 137 -13.07 -19.88 21.38
C THR A 137 -13.91 -18.68 20.98
N LYS A 138 -14.75 -18.18 21.89
CA LYS A 138 -15.46 -16.91 21.70
C LYS A 138 -14.51 -15.76 22.01
N LEU A 139 -14.51 -14.74 21.16
CA LEU A 139 -13.62 -13.60 21.34
C LEU A 139 -14.16 -12.58 22.35
N ASN A 140 -15.49 -12.43 22.45
CA ASN A 140 -16.18 -11.50 23.34
C ASN A 140 -15.56 -10.08 23.28
N LEU A 141 -15.29 -9.60 22.07
CA LEU A 141 -14.69 -8.29 21.83
C LEU A 141 -15.81 -7.26 21.72
N ASP A 142 -15.80 -6.28 22.61
CA ASP A 142 -16.75 -5.17 22.54
C ASP A 142 -16.57 -4.41 21.22
N SER A 143 -17.67 -4.29 20.47
CA SER A 143 -17.72 -3.55 19.21
C SER A 143 -16.70 -4.01 18.15
N PHE A 144 -16.48 -5.32 18.02
CA PHE A 144 -15.65 -5.86 16.94
C PHE A 144 -16.23 -5.53 15.56
N THR A 145 -15.47 -4.80 14.76
CA THR A 145 -15.78 -4.48 13.37
C THR A 145 -14.50 -4.46 12.55
N LEU A 146 -14.57 -4.96 11.32
CA LEU A 146 -13.46 -4.89 10.36
C LEU A 146 -13.13 -3.45 9.96
N GLN A 147 -14.05 -2.51 10.19
CA GLN A 147 -13.81 -1.07 9.99
C GLN A 147 -12.63 -0.55 10.84
N ASN A 148 -12.36 -1.19 11.98
CA ASN A 148 -11.26 -0.84 12.88
C ASN A 148 -9.96 -1.60 12.57
N ILE A 149 -9.99 -2.54 11.62
CA ILE A 149 -8.85 -3.37 11.23
C ILE A 149 -8.29 -2.93 9.88
N ILE A 150 -9.15 -2.68 8.90
CA ILE A 150 -8.74 -2.32 7.54
C ILE A 150 -8.25 -0.87 7.50
N PRO A 151 -7.01 -0.60 7.07
CA PRO A 151 -6.49 0.76 6.98
C PRO A 151 -7.26 1.61 5.96
N ASN A 152 -7.54 2.87 6.30
CA ASN A 152 -8.00 3.86 5.33
C ASN A 152 -6.81 4.56 4.67
N LYS A 153 -6.02 3.78 3.90
CA LYS A 153 -4.72 4.16 3.34
C LYS A 153 -4.59 3.70 1.88
N PRO A 154 -3.66 4.26 1.09
CA PRO A 154 -3.34 3.73 -0.23
C PRO A 154 -3.05 2.23 -0.20
N TYR A 155 -3.40 1.53 -1.27
CA TYR A 155 -3.22 0.08 -1.34
C TYR A 155 -2.78 -0.35 -2.74
N PHE A 156 -2.28 -1.57 -2.80
CA PHE A 156 -1.98 -2.26 -4.05
C PHE A 156 -3.15 -3.17 -4.44
N ASN A 157 -3.28 -3.43 -5.73
CA ASN A 157 -4.26 -4.37 -6.26
C ASN A 157 -3.61 -5.27 -7.31
N TYR A 158 -3.92 -6.56 -7.26
CA TYR A 158 -3.67 -7.47 -8.37
C TYR A 158 -4.76 -8.53 -8.49
N THR A 159 -4.86 -9.14 -9.66
CA THR A 159 -5.70 -10.32 -9.89
C THR A 159 -4.79 -11.51 -10.17
N ASN A 160 -4.97 -12.60 -9.44
CA ASN A 160 -4.16 -13.81 -9.65
C ASN A 160 -4.65 -14.61 -10.87
N GLN A 161 -3.93 -15.68 -11.22
CA GLN A 161 -4.26 -16.53 -12.36
C GLN A 161 -5.62 -17.24 -12.23
N ALA A 162 -6.11 -17.43 -11.00
CA ALA A 162 -7.43 -17.99 -10.71
C ALA A 162 -8.55 -16.94 -10.78
N GLY A 163 -8.24 -15.70 -11.18
CA GLY A 163 -9.20 -14.61 -11.28
C GLY A 163 -9.59 -13.97 -9.94
N VAL A 164 -8.96 -14.35 -8.82
CA VAL A 164 -9.22 -13.76 -7.50
C VAL A 164 -8.55 -12.39 -7.41
N ASN A 165 -9.31 -11.39 -6.97
CA ASN A 165 -8.82 -10.05 -6.75
C ASN A 165 -8.21 -9.93 -5.35
N HIS A 166 -7.09 -9.20 -5.23
CA HIS A 166 -6.40 -8.98 -3.97
C HIS A 166 -6.12 -7.49 -3.80
N ILE A 167 -6.61 -6.93 -2.70
CA ILE A 167 -6.23 -5.61 -2.18
C ILE A 167 -5.18 -5.84 -1.10
N LEU A 168 -4.03 -5.17 -1.19
CA LEU A 168 -2.92 -5.37 -0.26
C LEU A 168 -2.44 -4.04 0.29
N PHE A 169 -2.36 -3.96 1.61
CA PHE A 169 -1.79 -2.80 2.30
C PHE A 169 -0.28 -2.91 2.40
N SER A 170 0.40 -1.76 2.41
CA SER A 170 1.85 -1.74 2.49
C SER A 170 2.35 -2.11 3.89
N LYS A 171 3.64 -2.41 4.02
CA LYS A 171 4.27 -2.61 5.33
C LYS A 171 4.16 -1.38 6.25
N LEU A 172 4.04 -0.17 5.69
CA LEU A 172 3.86 1.07 6.46
C LEU A 172 2.47 1.18 7.09
N ASP A 173 1.49 0.45 6.56
CA ASP A 173 0.10 0.42 7.03
C ASP A 173 -0.19 -0.90 7.77
N ALA A 174 0.86 -1.59 8.21
CA ALA A 174 0.77 -2.87 8.88
C ALA A 174 0.14 -2.76 10.28
N ILE A 175 -0.44 -3.86 10.73
CA ILE A 175 -0.98 -3.98 12.09
C ILE A 175 0.18 -4.26 13.06
N PRO A 176 0.43 -3.39 14.05
CA PRO A 176 1.46 -3.60 15.05
C PRO A 176 0.99 -4.64 16.09
N VAL A 177 1.81 -5.66 16.33
CA VAL A 177 1.60 -6.67 17.38
C VAL A 177 2.90 -6.94 18.11
N SER A 178 2.83 -7.20 19.42
CA SER A 178 4.02 -7.44 20.24
C SER A 178 4.72 -8.76 19.88
N GLN A 179 6.04 -8.81 20.10
CA GLN A 179 6.84 -10.02 19.84
C GLN A 179 6.33 -11.23 20.65
N THR A 180 5.90 -11.03 21.89
CA THR A 180 5.37 -12.09 22.75
C THR A 180 4.16 -12.76 22.13
N LEU A 181 3.20 -11.96 21.63
CA LEU A 181 1.98 -12.49 21.00
C LEU A 181 2.27 -13.15 19.66
N LEU A 182 3.15 -12.58 18.83
CA LEU A 182 3.58 -13.21 17.58
C LEU A 182 4.26 -14.57 17.83
N THR A 183 5.05 -14.67 18.90
CA THR A 183 5.66 -15.92 19.32
C THR A 183 4.59 -16.93 19.77
N SER A 184 3.60 -16.51 20.55
CA SER A 184 2.47 -17.36 20.94
C SER A 184 1.69 -17.89 19.73
N LEU A 185 1.40 -17.02 18.76
CA LEU A 185 0.74 -17.41 17.51
C LEU A 185 1.54 -18.48 16.76
N SER A 186 2.84 -18.25 16.57
CA SER A 186 3.72 -19.20 15.85
C SER A 186 3.88 -20.56 16.52
N LYS A 187 3.54 -20.69 17.81
CA LYS A 187 3.55 -21.97 18.53
C LYS A 187 2.29 -22.79 18.31
N ILE A 188 1.15 -22.13 18.02
CA ILE A 188 -0.16 -22.79 17.90
C ILE A 188 -0.56 -23.02 16.44
N ILE A 189 0.05 -22.32 15.48
CA ILE A 189 -0.14 -22.55 14.05
C ILE A 189 1.20 -22.78 13.34
N LYS A 190 1.17 -23.58 12.28
CA LYS A 190 2.33 -23.94 11.46
C LYS A 190 2.50 -22.95 10.31
N PRO A 191 3.75 -22.63 9.91
CA PRO A 191 4.01 -21.85 8.71
C PRO A 191 3.37 -22.47 7.47
N PHE A 192 2.67 -21.65 6.69
CA PHE A 192 2.19 -22.03 5.36
C PHE A 192 3.12 -21.50 4.29
N GLN A 193 3.73 -22.39 3.52
CA GLN A 193 4.53 -22.01 2.36
C GLN A 193 3.67 -22.09 1.11
N LEU A 194 3.31 -20.93 0.57
CA LEU A 194 2.62 -20.78 -0.71
C LEU A 194 3.48 -19.93 -1.63
N THR A 195 3.76 -20.45 -2.83
CA THR A 195 4.35 -19.65 -3.90
C THR A 195 3.23 -18.93 -4.63
N ILE A 196 3.15 -17.60 -4.47
CA ILE A 196 2.21 -16.76 -5.20
C ILE A 196 2.94 -16.20 -6.43
N PRO A 197 2.60 -16.59 -7.67
CA PRO A 197 3.29 -16.08 -8.85
C PRO A 197 3.23 -14.56 -8.94
N GLU A 198 4.34 -13.95 -9.36
CA GLU A 198 4.34 -12.51 -9.65
C GLU A 198 3.39 -12.17 -10.79
N THR A 199 2.73 -11.02 -10.68
CA THR A 199 1.80 -10.50 -11.69
C THR A 199 1.82 -8.98 -11.66
N LYS A 200 1.04 -8.35 -12.55
CA LYS A 200 0.93 -6.89 -12.64
C LYS A 200 0.32 -6.34 -11.36
N LEU A 201 1.14 -5.65 -10.58
CA LEU A 201 0.74 -4.96 -9.37
C LEU A 201 0.31 -3.53 -9.71
N PHE A 202 -0.90 -3.15 -9.35
CA PHE A 202 -1.41 -1.80 -9.54
C PHE A 202 -1.46 -1.07 -8.20
N PHE A 203 -1.38 0.26 -8.21
CA PHE A 203 -1.40 1.08 -6.99
C PHE A 203 -2.56 2.08 -7.01
N ASN A 204 -3.38 2.05 -5.96
CA ASN A 204 -4.41 3.04 -5.71
C ASN A 204 -3.92 4.04 -4.65
N SER A 205 -3.61 5.25 -5.10
CA SER A 205 -3.14 6.34 -4.23
C SER A 205 -4.23 7.01 -3.40
N ASP A 206 -5.49 6.84 -3.79
CA ASP A 206 -6.64 7.52 -3.17
C ASP A 206 -7.13 6.75 -1.92
N GLY A 207 -6.77 5.46 -1.83
CA GLY A 207 -7.20 4.59 -0.74
C GLY A 207 -8.67 4.19 -0.87
N PRO A 208 -9.28 3.63 0.20
CA PRO A 208 -10.69 3.29 0.19
C PRO A 208 -11.56 4.54 0.00
N ASN A 209 -12.51 4.47 -0.92
CA ASN A 209 -13.45 5.55 -1.17
C ASN A 209 -14.42 5.66 0.01
N THR A 210 -14.29 6.73 0.80
CA THR A 210 -15.19 7.04 1.93
C THR A 210 -16.49 7.72 1.50
N LYS A 211 -16.61 8.10 0.22
CA LYS A 211 -17.87 8.61 -0.33
C LYS A 211 -18.84 7.45 -0.45
N ASN A 212 -20.00 7.57 0.20
CA ASN A 212 -21.13 6.63 0.24
C ASN A 212 -21.77 6.33 -1.14
N ASP A 213 -21.00 6.25 -2.22
CA ASP A 213 -21.45 5.87 -3.56
C ASP A 213 -21.67 4.34 -3.67
N LEU A 214 -21.99 3.66 -2.57
CA LEU A 214 -22.51 2.27 -2.56
C LEU A 214 -23.82 2.13 -3.37
N ALA A 215 -24.38 3.25 -3.83
CA ALA A 215 -25.64 3.38 -4.55
C ALA A 215 -25.57 4.24 -5.83
N LYS A 216 -24.42 4.39 -6.49
CA LYS A 216 -24.47 4.75 -7.91
C LYS A 216 -24.76 3.48 -8.69
N GLU A 217 -26.05 3.16 -8.77
CA GLU A 217 -26.60 2.30 -9.80
C GLU A 217 -25.89 2.64 -11.12
N GLY A 218 -25.27 1.63 -11.72
CA GLY A 218 -24.47 1.81 -12.92
C GLY A 218 -25.28 2.55 -13.98
N ILE A 219 -24.61 3.42 -14.74
CA ILE A 219 -25.18 3.89 -16.01
C ILE A 219 -25.35 2.65 -16.88
N TYR A 220 -26.58 2.14 -16.96
CA TYR A 220 -26.94 1.06 -17.86
C TYR A 220 -26.99 1.67 -19.26
N ILE A 221 -25.90 1.57 -20.02
CA ILE A 221 -25.96 1.83 -21.46
C ILE A 221 -26.56 0.57 -22.08
N SER A 222 -27.89 0.57 -22.18
CA SER A 222 -28.61 -0.40 -22.99
C SER A 222 -28.18 -0.19 -24.45
N CYS A 223 -27.29 -1.04 -24.95
CA CYS A 223 -27.08 -1.16 -26.40
C CYS A 223 -28.33 -1.83 -26.99
N ASN A 224 -29.41 -1.07 -27.17
CA ASN A 224 -30.45 -1.48 -28.10
C ASN A 224 -29.87 -1.35 -29.51
N PRO A 225 -30.07 -2.34 -30.40
CA PRO A 225 -29.63 -2.23 -31.78
C PRO A 225 -30.30 -0.99 -32.38
N THR A 226 -29.48 -0.01 -32.77
CA THR A 226 -29.96 1.15 -33.52
C THR A 226 -30.29 0.66 -34.93
N GLY A 227 -31.57 0.37 -35.15
CA GLY A 227 -32.12 0.39 -36.50
C GLY A 227 -31.92 1.79 -37.08
N ASP A 228 -31.55 1.82 -38.35
CA ASP A 228 -31.16 3.00 -39.12
C ASP A 228 -31.94 4.27 -38.76
N SER A 229 -31.23 5.29 -38.27
CA SER A 229 -31.72 6.66 -38.22
C SER A 229 -30.55 7.61 -38.44
N GLU A 230 -30.62 8.35 -39.55
CA GLU A 230 -29.63 9.29 -40.05
C GLU A 230 -29.65 10.63 -39.27
N GLU A 231 -29.55 10.61 -37.95
CA GLU A 231 -29.37 11.85 -37.18
C GLU A 231 -28.04 11.86 -36.42
N THR A 232 -27.05 12.53 -37.01
CA THR A 232 -25.80 12.90 -36.35
C THR A 232 -26.07 14.00 -35.32
N THR A 233 -26.33 13.62 -34.07
CA THR A 233 -26.17 14.56 -32.96
C THR A 233 -24.69 14.65 -32.61
N ASN A 234 -24.12 15.84 -32.83
CA ASN A 234 -22.75 16.17 -32.44
C ASN A 234 -22.60 16.01 -30.93
N ILE A 235 -21.84 14.99 -30.51
CA ILE A 235 -21.36 14.88 -29.14
C ILE A 235 -20.20 15.87 -29.01
N THR A 236 -20.48 17.09 -28.53
CA THR A 236 -19.43 17.98 -28.04
C THR A 236 -18.81 17.36 -26.78
N ASN A 237 -17.84 16.48 -26.97
CA ASN A 237 -16.88 16.09 -25.94
C ASN A 237 -15.91 17.25 -25.73
N ASN A 238 -16.36 18.32 -25.09
CA ASN A 238 -15.47 19.33 -24.57
C ASN A 238 -15.37 19.19 -23.05
N LYS A 239 -14.62 18.17 -22.62
CA LYS A 239 -13.86 18.25 -21.37
C LYS A 239 -12.38 18.12 -21.74
N ILE A 240 -11.87 19.19 -22.33
CA ILE A 240 -10.46 19.53 -22.17
C ILE A 240 -10.23 19.58 -20.66
N TYR A 241 -9.46 18.63 -20.12
CA TYR A 241 -8.86 18.77 -18.81
C TYR A 241 -7.83 19.90 -18.91
N SER A 242 -8.30 21.14 -18.80
CA SER A 242 -7.43 22.26 -18.50
C SER A 242 -6.99 22.06 -17.04
N PHE A 243 -5.71 21.75 -16.86
CA PHE A 243 -5.12 21.75 -15.53
C PHE A 243 -5.01 23.22 -15.11
N ASP A 244 -6.08 23.72 -14.47
CA ASP A 244 -6.13 25.08 -14.00
C ASP A 244 -5.34 25.21 -12.70
N VAL A 245 -4.07 25.59 -12.86
CA VAL A 245 -3.12 25.82 -11.77
C VAL A 245 -3.63 26.89 -10.79
N SER A 246 -4.56 27.76 -11.20
CA SER A 246 -5.14 28.80 -10.34
C SER A 246 -5.94 28.21 -9.16
N THR A 247 -6.49 27.00 -9.31
CA THR A 247 -7.26 26.33 -8.25
C THR A 247 -6.39 25.78 -7.12
N LEU A 248 -5.09 25.54 -7.38
CA LEU A 248 -4.10 25.19 -6.35
C LEU A 248 -3.67 26.41 -5.53
N PHE A 249 -3.73 27.61 -6.10
CA PHE A 249 -3.33 28.86 -5.45
C PHE A 249 -4.45 29.56 -4.67
N ASN A 250 -5.70 29.12 -4.76
CA ASN A 250 -6.82 29.73 -4.03
C ASN A 250 -7.10 29.09 -2.66
N ASN A 251 -6.34 28.08 -2.25
CA ASN A 251 -6.45 27.49 -0.91
C ASN A 251 -5.42 28.13 0.04
N GLN A 252 -5.90 29.00 0.94
CA GLN A 252 -5.07 29.78 1.88
C GLN A 252 -4.10 28.90 2.70
N ASN A 253 -4.46 27.65 2.98
CA ASN A 253 -3.62 26.72 3.72
C ASN A 253 -2.52 26.09 2.85
N MET A 254 -2.77 25.91 1.55
CA MET A 254 -1.75 25.46 0.59
C MET A 254 -0.74 26.56 0.26
N ILE A 255 -1.18 27.82 0.15
CA ILE A 255 -0.27 28.96 -0.07
C ILE A 255 0.79 29.03 1.04
N ASN A 256 0.36 28.87 2.29
CA ASN A 256 1.26 28.92 3.44
C ASN A 256 2.23 27.72 3.46
N PHE A 257 1.76 26.53 3.07
CA PHE A 257 2.59 25.32 3.03
C PHE A 257 3.61 25.33 1.88
N VAL A 258 3.20 25.74 0.69
CA VAL A 258 4.06 25.85 -0.50
C VAL A 258 5.12 26.94 -0.32
N SER A 259 4.74 28.08 0.28
CA SER A 259 5.67 29.17 0.61
C SER A 259 6.74 28.73 1.61
N PHE A 260 6.40 27.85 2.56
CA PHE A 260 7.35 27.33 3.55
C PHE A 260 8.39 26.37 2.95
N LEU A 261 8.09 25.67 1.85
CA LEU A 261 8.99 24.67 1.26
C LEU A 261 9.79 25.20 0.05
N ILE A 262 9.19 26.05 -0.78
CA ILE A 262 9.84 26.51 -2.01
C ILE A 262 10.82 27.67 -1.75
N ILE A 263 10.49 28.59 -0.83
CA ILE A 263 11.35 29.75 -0.57
C ILE A 263 12.72 29.33 0.00
N PRO A 264 12.82 28.42 0.99
CA PRO A 264 14.12 27.99 1.52
C PRO A 264 14.96 27.22 0.50
N THR A 265 14.33 26.40 -0.35
CA THR A 265 15.03 25.62 -1.38
C THR A 265 15.61 26.52 -2.47
N LEU A 266 14.90 27.58 -2.85
CA LEU A 266 15.37 28.56 -3.83
C LEU A 266 16.50 29.43 -3.26
N ILE A 267 16.44 29.81 -1.98
CA ILE A 267 17.53 30.50 -1.28
C ILE A 267 18.78 29.62 -1.22
N LEU A 268 18.64 28.33 -0.88
CA LEU A 268 19.76 27.38 -0.86
C LEU A 268 20.39 27.21 -2.25
N ALA A 269 19.58 27.14 -3.31
CA ALA A 269 20.06 27.07 -4.69
C ALA A 269 20.86 28.32 -5.07
N ILE A 270 20.38 29.52 -4.73
CA ILE A 270 21.08 30.78 -4.97
C ILE A 270 22.42 30.82 -4.21
N LEU A 271 22.45 30.38 -2.95
CA LEU A 271 23.69 30.31 -2.16
C LEU A 271 24.70 29.33 -2.76
N MET A 272 24.26 28.18 -3.27
CA MET A 272 25.15 27.25 -3.99
C MET A 272 25.73 27.88 -5.26
N VAL A 273 24.91 28.56 -6.06
CA VAL A 273 25.39 29.26 -7.26
C VAL A 273 26.43 30.32 -6.89
N PHE A 274 26.21 31.07 -5.80
CA PHE A 274 27.17 32.07 -5.34
C PHE A 274 28.52 31.46 -4.90
N GLN A 275 28.50 30.30 -4.25
CA GLN A 275 29.72 29.56 -3.89
C GLN A 275 30.47 29.07 -5.14
N ILE A 276 29.74 28.59 -6.15
CA ILE A 276 30.30 28.16 -7.42
C ILE A 276 30.95 29.35 -8.14
N LEU A 277 30.28 30.50 -8.21
CA LEU A 277 30.81 31.70 -8.86
C LEU A 277 32.07 32.24 -8.16
N LYS A 278 32.14 32.22 -6.82
CA LYS A 278 33.37 32.57 -6.09
C LYS A 278 34.55 31.66 -6.43
N LYS A 279 34.29 30.36 -6.62
CA LYS A 279 35.32 29.37 -6.97
C LYS A 279 35.91 29.63 -8.38
N TYR A 280 35.08 30.11 -9.31
CA TYR A 280 35.52 30.41 -10.68
C TYR A 280 36.06 31.83 -10.86
N SER A 281 35.70 32.78 -9.99
CA SER A 281 36.13 34.18 -10.12
C SER A 281 37.56 34.45 -9.60
N PHE A 282 38.23 33.51 -8.92
CA PHE A 282 39.52 33.74 -8.27
C PHE A 282 40.73 32.96 -8.84
N ASN A 283 40.54 32.17 -9.90
CA ASN A 283 41.62 31.34 -10.47
C ASN A 283 42.20 31.82 -11.81
N ASP A 284 41.75 32.95 -12.37
CA ASP A 284 42.24 33.43 -13.69
C ASP A 284 43.07 34.74 -13.64
N ILE A 285 43.57 35.18 -12.48
CA ILE A 285 44.50 36.32 -12.43
C ILE A 285 45.66 36.06 -11.46
N ALA A 286 46.58 35.20 -11.85
CA ALA A 286 48.01 35.34 -11.52
C ALA A 286 48.84 34.42 -12.44
N PRO A 287 49.53 34.94 -13.48
CA PRO A 287 50.55 34.15 -14.13
C PRO A 287 51.73 33.93 -13.17
N PRO A 288 52.38 32.76 -13.19
CA PRO A 288 53.60 32.53 -12.41
C PRO A 288 54.73 33.42 -12.95
N VAL A 289 55.34 34.23 -12.07
CA VAL A 289 56.58 34.93 -12.36
C VAL A 289 57.70 33.89 -12.45
N ASN A 290 58.14 33.59 -13.67
CA ASN A 290 59.34 32.78 -13.93
C ASN A 290 60.58 33.57 -13.48
N VAL A 291 61.24 33.13 -12.41
CA VAL A 291 62.61 33.56 -12.09
C VAL A 291 63.57 32.75 -12.96
N ILE A 292 64.12 33.39 -13.98
CA ILE A 292 65.20 32.83 -14.82
C ILE A 292 66.48 32.80 -13.98
N SER A 293 67.00 31.61 -13.68
CA SER A 293 68.37 31.43 -13.17
C SER A 293 69.32 31.33 -14.36
N ASN A 294 70.17 32.35 -14.55
CA ASN A 294 71.25 32.30 -15.53
C ASN A 294 72.44 31.53 -14.94
N ASN A 295 72.61 30.30 -15.40
CA ASN A 295 73.88 29.57 -15.33
C ASN A 295 74.85 30.19 -16.34
N VAL A 296 75.87 30.92 -15.87
CA VAL A 296 77.08 31.18 -16.67
C VAL A 296 78.09 30.11 -16.28
N SER A 297 78.33 29.20 -17.22
CA SER A 297 79.32 28.15 -17.14
C SER A 297 80.73 28.71 -17.33
N ASN A 298 81.64 28.13 -16.56
CA ASN A 298 83.08 28.30 -16.67
C ASN A 298 83.59 28.05 -18.11
N ALA A 299 84.25 29.06 -18.67
CA ALA A 299 85.22 28.89 -19.74
C ALA A 299 86.44 29.74 -19.40
N PHE A 300 87.50 29.12 -18.90
CA PHE A 300 88.84 29.12 -19.50
C PHE A 300 89.91 28.61 -18.54
N ARG A 301 90.77 27.82 -19.16
CA ARG A 301 91.79 26.92 -18.63
C ARG A 301 93.13 27.66 -18.62
N ALA A 302 93.97 27.31 -17.64
CA ALA A 302 95.35 27.75 -17.45
C ALA A 302 96.22 27.69 -18.73
N LYS A 303 97.09 28.68 -18.93
CA LYS A 303 98.52 28.66 -18.57
C LYS A 303 99.16 30.02 -18.88
#